data_AF-A0A967S7W7-F1
#
_entry.id   AF-A0A967S7W7-F1
#
_cell.length_a   1.000
_cell.length_b   1.000
_cell.length_c   1.000
_cell.angle_alpha   90.00
_cell.angle_beta   90.00
_cell.angle_gamma   90.00
#
_symmetry.space_group_name_H-M   'P 1'
#
loop_
_entity.id
_entity.type
_entity.pdbx_description
1 polymer ?
#
loop_
_entity_poly.entity_id
_entity_poly.type
_entity_poly.pdbx_seq_one_letter_code
_entity_poly.pdbx_strand_id
1 'polypeptide(L)'
;AGHARAYVAGGARAVSVLTDAPHFGGTLEDLETVRRSVSVPTLRKDFVLDPVQVFESRAAGASAVLLIVRALDAGRLHELAALAAELGLG
;
A
#
# COMPACT_ATOMS: atom_id res chain seq x y z
N ALA A 1 5.07 8.22 -11.90
CA ALA A 1 6.01 8.86 -10.93
C ALA A 1 5.97 10.40 -10.86
N GLY A 2 5.62 11.16 -11.92
CA GLY A 2 5.68 12.63 -11.91
C GLY A 2 4.92 13.29 -10.74
N HIS A 3 3.68 12.86 -10.50
CA HIS A 3 2.86 13.35 -9.37
C HIS A 3 3.48 13.04 -8.01
N ALA A 4 4.02 11.83 -7.81
CA ALA A 4 4.62 11.44 -6.54
C ALA A 4 5.80 12.34 -6.16
N ARG A 5 6.68 12.67 -7.12
CA ARG A 5 7.78 13.60 -6.88
C ARG A 5 7.29 15.02 -6.56
N ALA A 6 6.24 15.48 -7.26
CA ALA A 6 5.64 16.78 -6.98
C ALA A 6 5.02 16.83 -5.56
N TYR A 7 4.37 15.76 -5.10
CA TYR A 7 3.84 15.67 -3.74
C TYR A 7 4.96 15.74 -2.70
N VAL A 8 6.06 15.01 -2.90
CA VAL A 8 7.21 15.05 -1.99
C VAL A 8 7.87 16.43 -1.99
N ALA A 9 8.04 17.05 -3.16
CA ALA A 9 8.54 18.43 -3.27
C ALA A 9 7.61 19.44 -2.56
N GLY A 10 6.31 19.18 -2.57
CA GLY A 10 5.29 19.92 -1.81
C GLY A 10 5.25 19.60 -0.31
N GLY A 11 6.15 18.75 0.20
CA GLY A 11 6.28 18.44 1.62
C GLY A 11 5.51 17.21 2.10
N ALA A 12 4.97 16.39 1.19
CA ALA A 12 4.31 15.14 1.56
C ALA A 12 5.28 14.21 2.32
N ARG A 13 4.81 13.66 3.44
CA ARG A 13 5.58 12.74 4.30
C ARG A 13 5.41 11.27 3.95
N ALA A 14 4.43 10.95 3.11
CA ALA A 14 4.20 9.64 2.54
C ALA A 14 3.44 9.81 1.21
N VAL A 15 3.46 8.77 0.38
CA VAL A 15 2.67 8.73 -0.87
C VAL A 15 1.77 7.51 -0.87
N SER A 16 0.46 7.74 -0.95
CA SER A 16 -0.52 6.67 -1.17
C SER A 16 -0.61 6.36 -2.67
N VAL A 17 -0.56 5.09 -3.03
CA VAL A 17 -0.66 4.62 -4.42
C VAL A 17 -1.84 3.68 -4.55
N LEU A 18 -2.77 4.00 -5.44
CA LEU A 18 -3.88 3.11 -5.80
C LEU A 18 -3.36 1.94 -6.63
N THR A 19 -3.71 0.71 -6.26
CA THR A 19 -3.31 -0.51 -6.99
C THR A 19 -4.50 -1.39 -7.39
N ASP A 20 -5.72 -0.90 -7.19
CA ASP A 20 -6.97 -1.54 -7.62
C ASP A 20 -7.21 -1.30 -9.11
N ALA A 21 -6.81 -2.28 -9.94
CA ALA A 21 -6.96 -2.19 -11.39
C ALA A 21 -8.43 -2.17 -11.85
N PRO A 22 -9.33 -3.05 -11.36
CA PRO A 22 -10.72 -3.07 -11.81
C PRO A 22 -11.50 -1.76 -11.63
N HIS A 23 -11.31 -1.05 -10.51
CA HIS A 23 -12.14 0.13 -10.20
C HIS A 23 -11.41 1.45 -10.39
N PHE A 24 -10.08 1.46 -10.24
CA PHE A 24 -9.29 2.70 -10.25
C PHE A 24 -8.15 2.68 -11.29
N GLY A 25 -7.93 1.56 -11.97
CA GLY A 25 -6.94 1.43 -13.04
C GLY A 25 -5.48 1.51 -12.59
N GLY A 26 -5.20 1.39 -11.29
CA GLY A 26 -3.83 1.35 -10.76
C GLY A 26 -3.29 -0.08 -10.67
N THR A 27 -1.97 -0.25 -10.64
CA THR A 27 -1.34 -1.58 -10.53
C THR A 27 -0.24 -1.65 -9.47
N LEU A 28 0.25 -2.85 -9.16
CA LEU A 28 1.42 -3.03 -8.30
C LEU A 28 2.69 -2.42 -8.91
N GLU A 29 2.84 -2.44 -10.24
CA GLU A 29 3.95 -1.79 -10.94
C GLU A 29 3.94 -0.27 -10.75
N ASP A 30 2.76 0.36 -10.63
CA ASP A 30 2.67 1.78 -10.28
C ASP A 30 3.26 2.04 -8.90
N LEU A 31 2.93 1.19 -7.92
CA LEU A 31 3.48 1.27 -6.57
C LEU A 31 5.01 1.10 -6.58
N GLU A 32 5.53 0.10 -7.29
CA GLU A 32 6.97 -0.10 -7.41
C GLU A 32 7.67 1.08 -8.09
N THR A 33 7.05 1.62 -9.13
CA THR A 33 7.55 2.79 -9.88
C THR A 33 7.58 4.01 -8.98
N VAL A 34 6.52 4.24 -8.19
CA VAL A 34 6.49 5.33 -7.20
C VAL A 34 7.54 5.10 -6.13
N ARG A 35 7.62 3.89 -5.57
CA ARG A 35 8.57 3.55 -4.51
C ARG A 35 10.01 3.80 -4.94
N ARG A 36 10.38 3.45 -6.17
CA ARG A 36 11.73 3.73 -6.75
C ARG A 36 12.00 5.22 -7.00
N SER A 37 10.95 6.06 -7.03
CA SER A 37 11.05 7.47 -7.42
C SER A 37 11.02 8.47 -6.25
N VAL A 38 10.74 8.02 -5.03
CA VAL A 38 10.63 8.87 -3.83
C VAL A 38 11.37 8.27 -2.63
N SER A 39 11.84 9.13 -1.73
CA SER A 39 12.52 8.71 -0.48
C SER A 39 11.57 8.55 0.71
N VAL A 40 10.34 9.04 0.60
CA VAL A 40 9.32 8.94 1.67
C VAL A 40 8.60 7.58 1.63
N PRO A 41 8.02 7.12 2.75
CA PRO A 41 7.20 5.92 2.81
C PRO A 41 6.06 5.89 1.78
N THR A 42 5.72 4.69 1.32
CA THR A 42 4.59 4.46 0.41
C THR A 42 3.51 3.60 1.05
N LEU A 43 2.25 3.97 0.84
CA LEU A 43 1.08 3.19 1.25
C LEU A 43 0.48 2.49 0.02
N ARG A 44 0.32 1.17 0.07
CA ARG A 44 -0.53 0.45 -0.90
C ARG A 44 -2.00 0.71 -0.55
N LYS A 45 -2.69 1.43 -1.42
CA LYS A 45 -4.13 1.71 -1.29
C LYS A 45 -4.91 0.78 -2.20
N ASP A 46 -5.44 -0.28 -1.59
CA ASP A 46 -6.18 -1.35 -2.26
C ASP A 46 -7.17 -1.97 -1.28
N PHE A 47 -8.05 -2.85 -1.77
CA PHE A 47 -8.87 -3.73 -0.93
C PHE A 47 -8.06 -5.00 -0.60
N VAL A 48 -7.37 -4.97 0.54
CA VAL A 48 -6.61 -6.12 1.06
C VAL A 48 -7.53 -7.02 1.88
N LEU A 49 -7.84 -8.18 1.31
CA LEU A 49 -8.79 -9.17 1.84
C LEU A 49 -8.12 -10.50 2.19
N ASP A 50 -6.96 -10.79 1.60
CA ASP A 50 -6.23 -12.04 1.75
C ASP A 50 -4.75 -11.81 2.17
N PRO A 51 -4.15 -12.70 2.98
CA PRO A 51 -2.73 -12.64 3.35
C PRO A 51 -1.77 -12.48 2.17
N VAL A 52 -2.06 -13.08 1.01
CA VAL A 52 -1.22 -12.96 -0.20
C VAL A 52 -1.01 -11.49 -0.59
N GLN A 53 -2.04 -10.66 -0.44
CA GLN A 53 -1.97 -9.24 -0.79
C GLN A 53 -1.09 -8.46 0.20
N VAL A 54 -0.95 -8.93 1.45
CA VAL A 54 0.01 -8.34 2.41
C VAL A 54 1.45 -8.68 1.98
N PHE A 55 1.70 -9.92 1.58
CA PHE A 55 3.00 -10.34 1.04
C PHE A 55 3.36 -9.58 -0.24
N GLU A 56 2.42 -9.44 -1.17
CA GLU A 56 2.59 -8.63 -2.39
C GLU A 56 2.91 -7.17 -2.05
N SER A 57 2.23 -6.59 -1.06
CA SER A 57 2.49 -5.22 -0.62
C SER A 57 3.94 -5.06 -0.17
N ARG A 58 4.44 -6.01 0.62
CA ARG A 58 5.83 -6.01 1.07
C ARG A 58 6.80 -6.20 -0.09
N ALA A 59 6.52 -7.14 -0.99
CA ALA A 59 7.35 -7.42 -2.16
C ALA A 59 7.45 -6.21 -3.11
N ALA A 60 6.35 -5.50 -3.33
CA ALA A 60 6.29 -4.27 -4.12
C ALA A 60 6.94 -3.06 -3.42
N GLY A 61 7.44 -3.23 -2.19
CA GLY A 61 8.16 -2.23 -1.43
C GLY A 61 7.28 -1.21 -0.72
N ALA A 62 6.01 -1.53 -0.46
CA ALA A 62 5.17 -0.70 0.40
C ALA A 62 5.78 -0.60 1.81
N SER A 63 5.60 0.56 2.43
CA SER A 63 5.89 0.78 3.85
C SER A 63 4.67 0.55 4.73
N ALA A 64 3.46 0.71 4.17
CA ALA A 64 2.20 0.49 4.85
C ALA A 64 1.16 -0.11 3.89
N VAL A 65 0.12 -0.73 4.45
CA VAL A 65 -1.01 -1.32 3.71
C VAL A 65 -2.34 -0.86 4.31
N LEU A 66 -3.34 -0.62 3.47
CA LEU A 66 -4.68 -0.24 3.90
C LEU A 66 -5.52 -1.47 4.25
N LEU A 67 -6.05 -1.52 5.48
CA LEU A 67 -7.09 -2.47 5.90
C LEU A 67 -8.41 -1.73 6.18
N ILE A 68 -9.50 -2.19 5.58
CA ILE A 68 -10.81 -1.52 5.68
C ILE A 68 -11.74 -2.37 6.55
N VAL A 69 -12.05 -1.88 7.75
CA VAL A 69 -12.87 -2.59 8.75
C VAL A 69 -14.23 -3.05 8.19
N ARG A 70 -14.86 -2.27 7.29
CA ARG A 70 -16.15 -2.64 6.70
C ARG A 70 -16.06 -3.80 5.69
N ALA A 71 -14.87 -4.07 5.14
CA ALA A 71 -14.65 -5.11 4.15
C ALA A 71 -14.18 -6.43 4.77
N LEU A 72 -13.90 -6.45 6.08
CA LEU A 72 -13.29 -7.55 6.79
C LEU A 72 -14.12 -7.91 8.02
N ASP A 73 -14.23 -9.19 8.34
CA ASP A 73 -14.64 -9.59 9.68
C ASP A 73 -13.50 -9.34 10.70
N ALA A 74 -13.84 -9.38 11.99
CA ALA A 74 -12.90 -9.08 13.06
C ALA A 74 -11.70 -10.04 13.10
N GLY A 75 -11.91 -11.32 12.77
CA GLY A 75 -10.85 -12.32 12.76
C GLY A 75 -9.85 -12.04 11.65
N ARG A 76 -10.35 -11.84 10.42
CA ARG A 76 -9.52 -11.52 9.27
C ARG A 76 -8.79 -10.18 9.43
N LEU A 77 -9.44 -9.16 9.99
CA LEU A 77 -8.79 -7.88 10.27
C LEU A 77 -7.59 -8.06 11.22
N HIS A 78 -7.76 -8.83 12.30
CA HIS A 78 -6.69 -9.06 13.26
C HIS A 78 -5.53 -9.86 12.65
N GLU A 79 -5.85 -10.90 11.88
CA GLU A 79 -4.86 -11.71 11.16
C GLU A 79 -4.02 -10.87 10.18
N LEU A 80 -4.68 -10.08 9.33
CA LEU A 80 -3.99 -9.25 8.34
C LEU A 80 -3.17 -8.14 9.00
N ALA A 81 -3.68 -7.54 10.09
CA ALA A 81 -2.94 -6.53 10.84
C ALA A 81 -1.70 -7.11 11.53
N ALA A 82 -1.81 -8.31 12.13
CA ALA A 82 -0.68 -9.01 12.73
C ALA A 82 0.38 -9.35 11.67
N LEU A 83 -0.03 -9.92 10.54
CA LEU A 83 0.87 -10.24 9.44
C LEU A 83 1.56 -8.99 8.87
N ALA A 84 0.82 -7.88 8.71
CA ALA A 84 1.40 -6.62 8.27
C ALA A 84 2.48 -6.13 9.24
N ALA A 85 2.21 -6.17 10.55
CA ALA A 85 3.17 -5.79 11.57
C ALA A 85 4.42 -6.69 11.58
N GLU A 86 4.26 -8.01 11.45
CA GLU A 86 5.37 -8.97 11.34
C GLU A 86 6.28 -8.68 10.14
N LEU A 87 5.71 -8.24 9.03
CA LEU A 87 6.44 -7.87 7.81
C LEU A 87 6.98 -6.43 7.82
N GLY A 88 6.78 -5.70 8.93
CA GLY A 88 7.20 -4.31 9.07
C GLY A 88 6.45 -3.35 8.15
N LEU A 89 5.16 -3.60 7.94
CA LEU A 89 4.22 -2.69 7.27
C LEU A 89 3.41 -1.93 8.33
N GLY A 90 3.49 -0.60 8.37
CA GLY A 90 2.84 0.24 9.39
C GLY A 90 2.90 1.73 9.10
#